data_AF-A0A431UHM4-F1
#
_entry.id   AF-A0A431UHM4-F1
#
_cell.length_a   1.000
_cell.length_b   1.000
_cell.length_c   1.000
_cell.angle_alpha   90.00
_cell.angle_beta   90.00
_cell.angle_gamma   90.00
#
_symmetry.space_group_name_H-M   'P 1'
#
loop_
_entity.id
_entity.type
_entity.pdbx_description
1 polymer ?
#
loop_
_entity_poly.entity_id
_entity_poly.type
_entity_poly.pdbx_seq_one_letter_code
_entity_poly.pdbx_strand_id
1 'polypeptide(L)'
;MDQSDLNLLIAFVDSEEVALAEERQGDIYPGYHYQLKALAPKAGRHLAGDMLQRFYFHWLRVGDWKVAGLPEKDLPALSAAYRELTQLPVGYYSRLPRLGLEHLFCFGFDENGELPSGTLGNAGELKQRARLVEHCRKYQSYYAQRDKAEKFLPYRSLAPQVLEAIQHVQHDAEQLDSILYWGMILVTLLDTRTRLGALRIQLDRDHAGSAARERFLSLLHYTAMAAQPHGPEDPAFNTLCEQLSTLHNERVMAGAAIQLVQRQAWTVENIRDWNARITLYQDGEYSSQNGHPRVSLTLSSWPDSSWSISLSAGDGSYEAYGDGPISNDLELPPITGANLAQFPQWIRQVNAQLGINLAPGKGVVASAHKNRVLAKQLDSWVRG
;
A
#
# COMPACT_ATOMS: atom_id res chain seq x y z
N MET A 1 -8.08 40.67 0.58
CA MET A 1 -7.63 39.83 1.69
C MET A 1 -7.41 40.79 2.83
N ASP A 2 -8.11 40.59 3.94
CA ASP A 2 -8.21 41.58 5.00
C ASP A 2 -7.02 41.49 5.99
N GLN A 3 -6.96 42.40 6.97
CA GLN A 3 -5.92 42.40 8.00
C GLN A 3 -5.92 41.10 8.85
N SER A 4 -7.07 40.42 8.95
CA SER A 4 -7.20 39.18 9.72
C SER A 4 -6.50 38.01 9.03
N ASP A 5 -6.51 37.97 7.70
CA ASP A 5 -5.80 36.96 6.91
C ASP A 5 -4.27 37.07 7.08
N LEU A 6 -3.73 38.29 7.07
CA LEU A 6 -2.30 38.53 7.34
C LEU A 6 -1.93 38.14 8.78
N ASN A 7 -2.76 38.51 9.76
CA ASN A 7 -2.53 38.16 11.16
C ASN A 7 -2.53 36.64 11.36
N LEU A 8 -3.39 35.90 10.63
CA LEU A 8 -3.41 34.44 10.69
C LEU A 8 -2.14 33.81 10.11
N LEU A 9 -1.62 34.33 8.99
CA LEU A 9 -0.36 33.86 8.41
C LEU A 9 0.83 34.07 9.36
N ILE A 10 0.90 35.25 9.99
CA ILE A 10 1.96 35.56 10.98
C ILE A 10 1.81 34.68 12.22
N ALA A 11 0.59 34.58 12.79
CA ALA A 11 0.34 33.76 13.97
C ALA A 11 0.65 32.28 13.73
N PHE A 12 0.42 31.77 12.52
CA PHE A 12 0.83 30.43 12.13
C PHE A 12 2.35 30.27 12.16
N VAL A 13 3.11 31.19 11.55
CA VAL A 13 4.58 31.15 11.61
C VAL A 13 5.05 31.19 13.06
N ASP A 14 4.64 32.20 13.83
CA ASP A 14 5.09 32.39 15.22
C ASP A 14 4.77 31.16 16.09
N SER A 15 3.58 30.58 15.94
CA SER A 15 3.20 29.36 16.67
C SER A 15 4.06 28.17 16.29
N GLU A 16 4.40 28.02 15.01
CA GLU A 16 5.20 26.89 14.54
C GLU A 16 6.69 27.06 14.82
N GLU A 17 7.20 28.29 14.95
CA GLU A 17 8.57 28.59 15.42
C GLU A 17 8.77 28.19 16.88
N VAL A 18 7.85 28.62 17.74
CA VAL A 18 7.89 28.30 19.17
C VAL A 18 7.78 26.78 19.36
N ALA A 19 6.87 26.15 18.64
CA ALA A 19 6.69 24.70 18.67
C ALA A 19 7.90 23.93 18.11
N LEU A 20 8.61 24.49 17.11
CA LEU A 20 9.84 23.91 16.56
C LEU A 20 10.93 23.84 17.65
N ALA A 21 11.09 24.86 18.48
CA ALA A 21 12.06 24.79 19.59
C ALA A 21 11.76 23.65 20.58
N GLU A 22 10.49 23.25 20.68
CA GLU A 22 10.00 22.18 21.57
C GLU A 22 9.76 20.85 20.84
N GLU A 23 10.25 20.72 19.61
CA GLU A 23 10.12 19.52 18.76
C GLU A 23 8.67 19.02 18.58
N ARG A 24 7.70 19.95 18.52
CA ARG A 24 6.29 19.62 18.34
C ARG A 24 5.65 20.42 17.21
N GLN A 25 4.40 20.10 16.92
CA GLN A 25 3.56 20.89 16.02
C GLN A 25 2.93 22.07 16.77
N GLY A 26 2.80 23.22 16.09
CA GLY A 26 2.11 24.39 16.62
C GLY A 26 0.58 24.21 16.70
N ASP A 27 -0.05 25.04 17.52
CA ASP A 27 -1.47 24.89 17.86
C ASP A 27 -2.40 25.54 16.81
N ILE A 28 -1.86 26.39 15.94
CA ILE A 28 -2.63 27.09 14.90
C ILE A 28 -3.01 26.15 13.75
N TYR A 29 -2.10 25.30 13.28
CA TYR A 29 -2.39 24.46 12.10
C TYR A 29 -3.61 23.53 12.28
N PRO A 30 -3.74 22.76 13.39
CA PRO A 30 -4.89 21.86 13.56
C PRO A 30 -6.25 22.57 13.44
N GLY A 31 -6.37 23.76 14.04
CA GLY A 31 -7.62 24.55 14.03
C GLY A 31 -7.87 25.33 12.74
N TYR A 32 -6.81 25.70 12.01
CA TYR A 32 -6.89 26.66 10.89
C TYR A 32 -6.38 26.16 9.54
N HIS A 33 -6.07 24.86 9.40
CA HIS A 33 -5.48 24.29 8.18
C HIS A 33 -6.30 24.56 6.90
N TYR A 34 -7.64 24.59 6.96
CA TYR A 34 -8.47 24.94 5.81
C TYR A 34 -8.32 26.40 5.38
N GLN A 35 -8.25 27.35 6.32
CA GLN A 35 -7.99 28.76 5.98
C GLN A 35 -6.57 28.90 5.45
N LEU A 36 -5.56 28.36 6.13
CA LEU A 36 -4.16 28.42 5.71
C LEU A 36 -3.97 27.88 4.29
N LYS A 37 -4.64 26.77 3.94
CA LYS A 37 -4.67 26.20 2.58
C LYS A 37 -5.22 27.15 1.53
N ALA A 38 -6.25 27.93 1.86
CA ALA A 38 -6.81 28.94 0.97
C ALA A 38 -5.93 30.21 0.87
N LEU A 39 -5.15 30.50 1.92
CA LEU A 39 -4.24 31.65 1.98
C LEU A 39 -2.89 31.38 1.30
N ALA A 40 -2.38 30.14 1.32
CA ALA A 40 -1.03 29.80 0.83
C ALA A 40 -0.71 30.31 -0.60
N PRO A 41 -1.62 30.21 -1.61
CA PRO A 41 -1.39 30.78 -2.95
C PRO A 41 -1.27 32.30 -3.02
N LYS A 42 -1.63 33.00 -1.92
CA LYS A 42 -1.60 34.46 -1.80
C LYS A 42 -0.60 34.94 -0.76
N ALA A 43 0.10 34.03 -0.06
CA ALA A 43 1.01 34.36 1.03
C ALA A 43 2.06 35.40 0.61
N GLY A 44 2.71 35.24 -0.56
CA GLY A 44 3.70 36.20 -1.06
C GLY A 44 3.15 37.56 -1.50
N ARG A 45 1.83 37.82 -1.41
CA ARG A 45 1.27 39.19 -1.53
C ARG A 45 1.34 39.97 -0.22
N HIS A 46 1.51 39.27 0.89
CA HIS A 46 1.34 39.81 2.25
C HIS A 46 2.60 39.60 3.10
N LEU A 47 3.28 38.47 2.92
CA LEU A 47 4.57 38.18 3.51
C LEU A 47 5.68 38.43 2.48
N ALA A 48 6.85 38.84 2.95
CA ALA A 48 8.03 39.07 2.14
C ALA A 48 9.30 38.64 2.88
N GLY A 49 10.38 38.41 2.13
CA GLY A 49 11.67 38.04 2.68
C GLY A 49 11.62 36.77 3.53
N ASP A 50 12.30 36.81 4.67
CA ASP A 50 12.44 35.70 5.60
C ASP A 50 11.08 35.14 6.07
N MET A 51 10.13 36.02 6.41
CA MET A 51 8.80 35.61 6.87
C MET A 51 8.04 34.75 5.85
N LEU A 52 8.21 35.03 4.55
CA LEU A 52 7.59 34.22 3.49
C LEU A 52 8.27 32.84 3.38
N GLN A 53 9.59 32.79 3.52
CA GLN A 53 10.33 31.52 3.54
C GLN A 53 9.93 30.69 4.77
N ARG A 54 9.88 31.28 5.96
CA ARG A 54 9.44 30.60 7.19
C ARG A 54 8.03 30.06 7.08
N PHE A 55 7.10 30.85 6.52
CA PHE A 55 5.76 30.35 6.20
C PHE A 55 5.80 29.09 5.32
N TYR A 56 6.56 29.10 4.22
CA TYR A 56 6.66 27.94 3.35
C TYR A 56 7.37 26.75 4.01
N PHE A 57 8.37 27.00 4.84
CA PHE A 57 9.07 25.95 5.58
C PHE A 57 8.09 25.21 6.48
N HIS A 58 7.33 25.95 7.30
CA HIS A 58 6.30 25.37 8.15
C HIS A 58 5.16 24.74 7.36
N TRP A 59 4.74 25.36 6.25
CA TRP A 59 3.71 24.81 5.36
C TRP A 59 4.12 23.47 4.73
N LEU A 60 5.37 23.32 4.29
CA LEU A 60 5.89 22.04 3.79
C LEU A 60 6.06 21.01 4.91
N ARG A 61 6.40 21.47 6.12
CA ARG A 61 6.69 20.65 7.30
C ARG A 61 5.44 20.04 7.95
N VAL A 62 4.39 20.82 8.17
CA VAL A 62 3.16 20.37 8.87
C VAL A 62 1.93 20.29 7.96
N GLY A 63 2.05 20.84 6.74
CA GLY A 63 0.93 21.04 5.83
C GLY A 63 0.62 19.88 4.91
N ASP A 64 -0.51 20.00 4.22
CA ASP A 64 -1.04 19.08 3.21
C ASP A 64 -0.22 19.08 1.88
N TRP A 65 1.02 19.60 1.90
CA TRP A 65 1.99 19.75 0.80
C TRP A 65 1.47 20.44 -0.48
N LYS A 66 0.25 20.98 -0.52
CA LYS A 66 -0.37 21.54 -1.74
C LYS A 66 0.33 22.83 -2.20
N VAL A 67 1.40 22.66 -2.97
CA VAL A 67 2.19 23.71 -3.63
C VAL A 67 1.73 23.96 -5.08
N ALA A 68 0.79 23.16 -5.58
CA ALA A 68 0.22 23.32 -6.91
C ALA A 68 -0.46 24.70 -7.03
N GLY A 69 0.07 25.57 -7.89
CA GLY A 69 -0.52 26.87 -8.18
C GLY A 69 0.02 28.04 -7.34
N LEU A 70 1.18 27.85 -6.67
CA LEU A 70 1.93 28.98 -6.11
C LEU A 70 2.39 29.94 -7.22
N PRO A 71 2.45 31.27 -6.97
CA PRO A 71 2.96 32.24 -7.93
C PRO A 71 4.45 32.04 -8.25
N GLU A 72 4.86 32.35 -9.49
CA GLU A 72 6.26 32.27 -9.94
C GLU A 72 7.22 33.04 -9.01
N LYS A 73 6.81 34.23 -8.56
CA LYS A 73 7.60 35.09 -7.66
C LYS A 73 7.87 34.47 -6.28
N ASP A 74 7.09 33.48 -5.87
CA ASP A 74 7.19 32.86 -4.54
C ASP A 74 8.10 31.62 -4.57
N LEU A 75 8.49 31.12 -5.76
CA LEU A 75 9.33 29.93 -5.93
C LEU A 75 10.70 30.01 -5.27
N PRO A 76 11.43 31.14 -5.28
CA PRO A 76 12.72 31.21 -4.61
C PRO A 76 12.60 30.97 -3.10
N ALA A 77 11.59 31.59 -2.46
CA ALA A 77 11.32 31.40 -1.03
C ALA A 77 10.88 29.97 -0.72
N LEU A 78 10.02 29.38 -1.57
CA LEU A 78 9.59 27.99 -1.44
C LEU A 78 10.77 26.99 -1.58
N SER A 79 11.66 27.21 -2.55
CA SER A 79 12.80 26.34 -2.79
C SER A 79 13.83 26.44 -1.66
N ALA A 80 14.04 27.65 -1.12
CA ALA A 80 14.88 27.86 0.06
C ALA A 80 14.29 27.17 1.30
N ALA A 81 12.98 27.30 1.51
CA ALA A 81 12.26 26.61 2.58
C ALA A 81 12.39 25.09 2.49
N TYR A 82 12.20 24.51 1.29
CA TYR A 82 12.37 23.07 1.11
C TYR A 82 13.82 22.62 1.35
N ARG A 83 14.81 23.40 0.92
CA ARG A 83 16.23 23.10 1.19
C ARG A 83 16.57 23.12 2.67
N GLU A 84 15.98 24.02 3.45
CA GLU A 84 16.14 24.01 4.89
C GLU A 84 15.46 22.79 5.53
N LEU A 85 14.29 22.41 5.01
CA LEU A 85 13.53 21.26 5.49
C LEU A 85 14.28 19.92 5.28
N THR A 86 15.02 19.75 4.19
CA THR A 86 15.82 18.53 3.94
C THR A 86 16.98 18.37 4.92
N GLN A 87 17.43 19.45 5.56
CA GLN A 87 18.56 19.44 6.51
C GLN A 87 18.16 19.09 7.94
N LEU A 88 16.86 19.05 8.27
CA LEU A 88 16.41 18.66 9.60
C LEU A 88 16.74 17.18 9.89
N PRO A 89 17.07 16.76 11.12
CA PRO A 89 17.29 15.34 11.44
C PRO A 89 16.05 14.46 11.20
N VAL A 90 16.25 13.24 10.72
CA VAL A 90 15.19 12.22 10.61
C VAL A 90 14.76 11.79 12.02
N GLY A 91 13.46 11.82 12.31
CA GLY A 91 12.91 11.52 13.65
C GLY A 91 12.39 12.74 14.40
N TYR A 92 12.72 13.94 13.93
CA TYR A 92 12.10 15.18 14.39
C TYR A 92 10.59 15.16 14.07
N TYR A 93 9.69 15.49 15.01
CA TYR A 93 8.23 15.22 14.96
C TYR A 93 7.52 15.63 13.65
N SER A 94 8.10 16.56 12.90
CA SER A 94 7.59 17.00 11.61
C SER A 94 8.46 16.72 10.38
N ARG A 95 9.69 16.20 10.55
CA ARG A 95 10.37 15.49 9.46
C ARG A 95 9.89 14.05 9.53
N LEU A 96 8.68 13.83 9.02
CA LEU A 96 8.25 12.48 8.68
C LEU A 96 9.35 11.88 7.77
N PRO A 97 9.58 10.55 7.80
CA PRO A 97 10.35 9.87 6.74
C PRO A 97 9.86 10.23 5.32
N ARG A 98 8.63 10.79 5.25
CA ARG A 98 7.80 11.18 4.11
C ARG A 98 8.22 12.45 3.34
N LEU A 99 9.44 12.98 3.53
CA LEU A 99 9.99 13.92 2.53
C LEU A 99 10.47 13.21 1.25
N GLY A 100 10.44 11.87 1.23
CA GLY A 100 11.11 11.06 0.22
C GLY A 100 10.68 11.30 -1.22
N LEU A 101 9.47 10.93 -1.63
CA LEU A 101 9.16 10.81 -3.06
C LEU A 101 8.44 12.02 -3.67
N GLU A 102 7.37 12.54 -3.05
CA GLU A 102 6.64 13.67 -3.66
C GLU A 102 7.47 14.96 -3.74
N HIS A 103 8.23 15.27 -2.69
CA HIS A 103 8.97 16.51 -2.59
C HIS A 103 10.21 16.45 -3.49
N LEU A 104 10.97 15.35 -3.41
CA LEU A 104 12.08 15.10 -4.31
C LEU A 104 11.64 15.16 -5.78
N PHE A 105 10.54 14.49 -6.13
CA PHE A 105 10.01 14.55 -7.48
C PHE A 105 9.65 15.98 -7.89
N CYS A 106 9.02 16.77 -7.01
CA CYS A 106 8.53 18.09 -7.37
C CYS A 106 9.60 19.17 -7.39
N PHE A 107 10.59 19.09 -6.50
CA PHE A 107 11.67 20.07 -6.38
C PHE A 107 12.95 19.66 -7.11
N GLY A 108 13.15 18.37 -7.36
CA GLY A 108 14.32 17.84 -8.06
C GLY A 108 15.58 17.74 -7.22
N PHE A 109 15.49 17.80 -5.89
CA PHE A 109 16.64 17.63 -5.00
C PHE A 109 16.22 17.18 -3.59
N ASP A 110 17.18 16.70 -2.81
CA ASP A 110 17.08 16.47 -1.37
C ASP A 110 18.41 16.84 -0.67
N GLU A 111 18.65 16.36 0.55
CA GLU A 111 19.94 16.55 1.25
C GLU A 111 21.13 15.81 0.60
N ASN A 112 20.88 14.79 -0.21
CA ASN A 112 21.92 13.97 -0.86
C ASN A 112 22.34 14.52 -2.22
N GLY A 113 21.55 15.43 -2.78
CA GLY A 113 21.91 16.17 -4.00
C GLY A 113 20.72 16.42 -4.92
N GLU A 114 21.04 16.88 -6.13
CA GLU A 114 20.06 17.13 -7.19
C GLU A 114 19.83 15.88 -8.04
N LEU A 115 18.60 15.72 -8.53
CA LEU A 115 18.28 14.70 -9.54
C LEU A 115 18.98 15.03 -10.87
N PRO A 116 19.25 14.02 -11.74
CA PRO A 116 19.87 14.24 -13.05
C PRO A 116 19.13 15.25 -13.95
N SER A 117 17.81 15.33 -13.84
CA SER A 117 16.98 16.32 -14.55
C SER A 117 17.10 17.75 -14.00
N GLY A 118 17.82 17.94 -12.90
CA GLY A 118 18.03 19.21 -12.22
C GLY A 118 16.88 19.63 -11.30
N THR A 119 17.07 20.78 -10.66
CA THR A 119 16.08 21.38 -9.77
C THR A 119 14.90 22.01 -10.53
N LEU A 120 13.81 22.25 -9.82
CA LEU A 120 12.62 22.95 -10.31
C LEU A 120 12.94 24.26 -11.06
N GLY A 121 12.50 24.38 -12.32
CA GLY A 121 12.83 25.53 -13.17
C GLY A 121 11.78 26.66 -13.17
N ASN A 122 10.50 26.37 -12.93
CA ASN A 122 9.41 27.37 -12.90
C ASN A 122 8.11 26.83 -12.25
N ALA A 123 7.13 27.69 -12.00
CA ALA A 123 5.89 27.32 -11.29
C ALA A 123 4.98 26.46 -12.16
N GLY A 124 5.08 26.58 -13.49
CA GLY A 124 4.37 25.72 -14.44
C GLY A 124 4.79 24.26 -14.28
N GLU A 125 6.09 24.02 -14.18
CA GLU A 125 6.67 22.71 -13.93
C GLU A 125 6.25 22.16 -12.56
N LEU A 126 6.35 22.96 -11.50
CA LEU A 126 5.92 22.56 -10.15
C LEU A 126 4.45 22.14 -10.16
N LYS A 127 3.60 22.92 -10.84
CA LYS A 127 2.18 22.62 -10.98
C LYS A 127 1.93 21.33 -11.74
N GLN A 128 2.70 21.03 -12.79
CA GLN A 128 2.58 19.77 -13.52
C GLN A 128 2.99 18.57 -12.66
N ARG A 129 4.15 18.65 -11.99
CA ARG A 129 4.66 17.61 -11.10
C ARG A 129 3.70 17.39 -9.91
N ALA A 130 3.26 18.45 -9.25
CA ALA A 130 2.31 18.36 -8.14
C ALA A 130 0.95 17.77 -8.56
N ARG A 131 0.46 18.05 -9.78
CA ARG A 131 -0.76 17.44 -10.30
C ARG A 131 -0.63 15.93 -10.47
N LEU A 132 0.54 15.41 -10.85
CA LEU A 132 0.76 13.97 -10.89
C LEU A 132 0.67 13.38 -9.47
N VAL A 133 1.33 13.99 -8.48
CA VAL A 133 1.26 13.54 -7.08
C VAL A 133 -0.19 13.48 -6.59
N GLU A 134 -0.97 14.55 -6.81
CA GLU A 134 -2.41 14.57 -6.48
C GLU A 134 -3.19 13.50 -7.26
N HIS A 135 -2.86 13.29 -8.54
CA HIS A 135 -3.51 12.28 -9.36
C HIS A 135 -3.24 10.86 -8.83
N CYS A 136 -2.02 10.54 -8.40
CA CYS A 136 -1.71 9.26 -7.79
C CYS A 136 -2.51 9.04 -6.50
N ARG A 137 -2.61 10.08 -5.64
CA ARG A 137 -3.24 10.00 -4.31
C ARG A 137 -4.77 9.95 -4.32
N LYS A 138 -5.44 10.36 -5.40
CA LYS A 138 -6.92 10.42 -5.43
C LYS A 138 -7.61 9.04 -5.43
N TYR A 139 -6.86 7.96 -5.64
CA TYR A 139 -7.40 6.60 -5.72
C TYR A 139 -7.42 5.95 -4.34
N GLN A 140 -8.40 5.08 -4.11
CA GLN A 140 -8.53 4.33 -2.84
C GLN A 140 -7.52 3.18 -2.71
N SER A 141 -6.95 2.71 -3.82
CA SER A 141 -5.97 1.63 -3.84
C SER A 141 -5.13 1.66 -5.12
N TYR A 142 -3.98 0.99 -5.12
CA TYR A 142 -3.18 0.78 -6.33
C TYR A 142 -3.88 -0.15 -7.35
N TYR A 143 -4.82 -1.00 -6.93
CA TYR A 143 -5.69 -1.74 -7.86
C TYR A 143 -6.53 -0.78 -8.70
N ALA A 144 -7.18 0.20 -8.04
CA ALA A 144 -7.99 1.20 -8.72
C ALA A 144 -7.17 2.14 -9.64
N GLN A 145 -5.86 2.29 -9.40
CA GLN A 145 -4.95 2.98 -10.31
C GLN A 145 -4.73 2.16 -11.59
N ARG A 146 -4.43 0.85 -11.44
CA ARG A 146 -4.19 -0.07 -12.56
C ARG A 146 -5.42 -0.24 -13.46
N ASP A 147 -6.60 -0.38 -12.87
CA ASP A 147 -7.88 -0.45 -13.60
C ASP A 147 -8.18 0.79 -14.44
N LYS A 148 -7.50 1.91 -14.15
CA LYS A 148 -7.66 3.21 -14.80
C LYS A 148 -6.32 3.72 -15.35
N ALA A 149 -5.46 2.81 -15.79
CA ALA A 149 -4.12 3.15 -16.31
C ALA A 149 -4.16 4.18 -17.43
N GLU A 150 -5.21 4.19 -18.26
CA GLU A 150 -5.42 5.17 -19.33
C GLU A 150 -5.48 6.62 -18.80
N LYS A 151 -5.93 6.82 -17.56
CA LYS A 151 -6.02 8.16 -16.93
C LYS A 151 -4.65 8.73 -16.54
N PHE A 152 -3.62 7.89 -16.52
CA PHE A 152 -2.24 8.29 -16.25
C PHE A 152 -1.46 8.66 -17.52
N LEU A 153 -1.97 8.32 -18.71
CA LEU A 153 -1.33 8.64 -20.00
C LEU A 153 -0.96 10.12 -20.19
N PRO A 154 -1.78 11.11 -19.75
CA PRO A 154 -1.41 12.52 -19.84
C PRO A 154 -0.15 12.91 -19.05
N TYR A 155 0.31 12.08 -18.11
CA TYR A 155 1.47 12.35 -17.26
C TYR A 155 2.74 11.62 -17.72
N ARG A 156 2.67 10.80 -18.77
CA ARG A 156 3.81 9.98 -19.25
C ARG A 156 5.08 10.79 -19.54
N SER A 157 4.93 12.06 -19.94
CA SER A 157 6.07 12.93 -20.20
C SER A 157 6.95 13.17 -18.97
N LEU A 158 6.39 13.01 -17.76
CA LEU A 158 7.08 13.15 -16.48
C LEU A 158 7.77 11.84 -16.03
N ALA A 159 7.62 10.75 -16.78
CA ALA A 159 8.17 9.44 -16.42
C ALA A 159 9.68 9.44 -16.16
N PRO A 160 10.55 10.16 -16.91
CA PRO A 160 11.97 10.22 -16.61
C PRO A 160 12.26 10.78 -15.22
N GLN A 161 11.64 11.91 -14.85
CA GLN A 161 11.82 12.53 -13.54
C GLN A 161 11.26 11.66 -12.41
N VAL A 162 10.16 10.94 -12.67
CA VAL A 162 9.64 9.95 -11.71
C VAL A 162 10.64 8.83 -11.50
N LEU A 163 11.23 8.29 -12.57
CA LEU A 163 12.20 7.20 -12.47
C LEU A 163 13.45 7.63 -11.68
N GLU A 164 13.97 8.82 -11.96
CA GLU A 164 15.09 9.41 -11.22
C GLU A 164 14.78 9.54 -9.72
N ALA A 165 13.61 10.09 -9.38
CA ALA A 165 13.20 10.23 -7.99
C ALA A 165 13.07 8.87 -7.27
N ILE A 166 12.51 7.86 -7.95
CA ILE A 166 12.38 6.50 -7.41
C ILE A 166 13.74 5.85 -7.18
N GLN A 167 14.69 6.04 -8.11
CA GLN A 167 16.05 5.52 -7.96
C GLN A 167 16.77 6.13 -6.77
N HIS A 168 16.56 7.41 -6.54
CA HIS A 168 17.17 8.15 -5.44
C HIS A 168 16.67 7.70 -4.06
N VAL A 169 15.38 7.34 -3.94
CA VAL A 169 14.75 6.88 -2.68
C VAL A 169 14.82 5.37 -2.45
N GLN A 170 15.67 4.64 -3.20
CA GLN A 170 15.69 3.17 -3.21
C GLN A 170 15.87 2.50 -1.84
N HIS A 171 16.46 3.18 -0.86
CA HIS A 171 16.70 2.64 0.47
C HIS A 171 15.50 2.72 1.43
N ASP A 172 14.41 3.37 1.05
CA ASP A 172 13.26 3.59 1.95
C ASP A 172 12.19 2.49 1.77
N ALA A 173 12.31 1.43 2.58
CA ALA A 173 11.47 0.23 2.50
C ALA A 173 9.97 0.49 2.80
N GLU A 174 9.64 1.56 3.52
CA GLU A 174 8.26 1.91 3.88
C GLU A 174 7.45 2.48 2.69
N GLN A 175 8.12 2.94 1.63
CA GLN A 175 7.45 3.54 0.47
C GLN A 175 6.76 2.50 -0.44
N LEU A 176 7.09 1.22 -0.28
CA LEU A 176 6.68 0.14 -1.17
C LEU A 176 5.17 -0.16 -1.12
N ASP A 177 4.48 0.15 -0.02
CA ASP A 177 3.02 -0.04 0.11
C ASP A 177 2.23 1.27 -0.13
N SER A 178 2.91 2.35 -0.54
CA SER A 178 2.27 3.63 -0.80
C SER A 178 1.54 3.66 -2.16
N ILE A 179 0.29 4.12 -2.15
CA ILE A 179 -0.50 4.43 -3.36
C ILE A 179 0.25 5.43 -4.26
N LEU A 180 1.02 6.35 -3.69
CA LEU A 180 1.81 7.31 -4.47
C LEU A 180 2.89 6.60 -5.29
N TYR A 181 3.65 5.72 -4.63
CA TYR A 181 4.75 4.98 -5.24
C TYR A 181 4.28 4.15 -6.43
N TRP A 182 3.21 3.36 -6.26
CA TRP A 182 2.68 2.52 -7.35
C TRP A 182 2.08 3.33 -8.49
N GLY A 183 1.46 4.48 -8.19
CA GLY A 183 0.98 5.39 -9.24
C GLY A 183 2.13 5.99 -10.05
N MET A 184 3.25 6.31 -9.39
CA MET A 184 4.47 6.77 -10.03
C MET A 184 5.14 5.67 -10.87
N ILE A 185 5.28 4.44 -10.35
CA ILE A 185 5.76 3.29 -11.11
C ILE A 185 4.90 3.07 -12.36
N LEU A 186 3.56 3.12 -12.23
CA LEU A 186 2.66 3.00 -13.37
C LEU A 186 2.98 4.04 -14.46
N VAL A 187 3.22 5.31 -14.09
CA VAL A 187 3.66 6.34 -15.05
C VAL A 187 4.97 5.97 -15.75
N THR A 188 5.96 5.44 -15.02
CA THR A 188 7.23 5.00 -15.62
C THR A 188 7.06 3.84 -16.60
N LEU A 189 6.08 2.96 -16.38
CA LEU A 189 5.80 1.81 -17.25
C LEU A 189 4.94 2.18 -18.46
N LEU A 190 4.17 3.27 -18.38
CA LEU A 190 3.36 3.80 -19.48
C LEU A 190 4.18 4.58 -20.53
N ASP A 191 5.40 5.03 -20.19
CA ASP A 191 6.29 5.72 -21.14
C ASP A 191 7.33 4.74 -21.72
N THR A 192 7.41 4.69 -23.05
CA THR A 192 8.27 3.75 -23.77
C THR A 192 9.76 3.97 -23.55
N ARG A 193 10.17 5.19 -23.15
CA ARG A 193 11.57 5.52 -22.91
C ARG A 193 12.06 4.99 -21.56
N THR A 194 11.15 4.88 -20.59
CA THR A 194 11.49 4.51 -19.21
C THR A 194 11.08 3.10 -18.84
N ARG A 195 10.03 2.52 -19.47
CA ARG A 195 9.42 1.26 -19.01
C ARG A 195 10.39 0.10 -18.85
N LEU A 196 11.35 -0.06 -19.77
CA LEU A 196 12.34 -1.13 -19.72
C LEU A 196 13.32 -0.92 -18.55
N GLY A 197 13.85 0.30 -18.40
CA GLY A 197 14.77 0.65 -17.32
C GLY A 197 14.09 0.55 -15.96
N ALA A 198 12.88 1.11 -15.84
CA ALA A 198 12.07 1.04 -14.63
C ALA A 198 11.84 -0.41 -14.19
N LEU A 199 11.45 -1.30 -15.11
CA LEU A 199 11.19 -2.69 -14.78
C LEU A 199 12.44 -3.43 -14.30
N ARG A 200 13.60 -3.21 -14.96
CA ARG A 200 14.90 -3.78 -14.54
C ARG A 200 15.30 -3.32 -13.15
N ILE A 201 15.24 -2.02 -12.90
CA ILE A 201 15.58 -1.43 -11.60
C ILE A 201 14.75 -2.05 -10.48
N GLN A 202 13.45 -2.27 -10.70
CA GLN A 202 12.59 -2.85 -9.69
C GLN A 202 12.80 -4.37 -9.51
N LEU A 203 13.19 -5.08 -10.57
CA LEU A 203 13.54 -6.50 -10.50
C LEU A 203 14.84 -6.74 -9.70
N ASP A 204 15.82 -5.85 -9.88
CA ASP A 204 17.15 -5.92 -9.29
C ASP A 204 17.22 -5.27 -7.89
N ARG A 205 16.12 -4.67 -7.42
CA ARG A 205 16.08 -3.97 -6.13
C ARG A 205 16.35 -4.92 -4.96
N ASP A 206 17.13 -4.46 -4.00
CA ASP A 206 17.31 -5.15 -2.72
C ASP A 206 16.07 -5.00 -1.85
N HIS A 207 15.62 -6.12 -1.29
CA HIS A 207 14.44 -6.18 -0.44
C HIS A 207 14.82 -6.69 0.95
N ALA A 208 14.17 -6.17 2.00
CA ALA A 208 14.35 -6.60 3.38
C ALA A 208 13.69 -7.97 3.65
N GLY A 209 14.16 -9.03 2.96
CA GLY A 209 13.68 -10.41 3.10
C GLY A 209 12.88 -10.94 1.90
N SER A 210 12.77 -12.27 1.81
CA SER A 210 12.15 -12.98 0.68
C SER A 210 10.64 -12.71 0.54
N ALA A 211 9.88 -12.73 1.63
CA ALA A 211 8.44 -12.52 1.60
C ALA A 211 8.05 -11.11 1.10
N ALA A 212 8.76 -10.08 1.56
CA ALA A 212 8.57 -8.70 1.10
C ALA A 212 8.89 -8.57 -0.40
N ARG A 213 9.96 -9.22 -0.87
CA ARG A 213 10.33 -9.29 -2.29
C ARG A 213 9.24 -9.93 -3.14
N GLU A 214 8.74 -11.09 -2.74
CA GLU A 214 7.73 -11.82 -3.50
C GLU A 214 6.41 -11.03 -3.62
N ARG A 215 6.00 -10.35 -2.55
CA ARG A 215 4.84 -9.45 -2.56
C ARG A 215 5.06 -8.28 -3.51
N PHE A 216 6.20 -7.63 -3.40
CA PHE A 216 6.58 -6.54 -4.29
C PHE A 216 6.56 -6.94 -5.77
N LEU A 217 7.18 -8.07 -6.11
CA LEU A 217 7.23 -8.57 -7.48
C LEU A 217 5.84 -8.92 -8.03
N SER A 218 4.93 -9.42 -7.19
CA SER A 218 3.54 -9.65 -7.60
C SER A 218 2.81 -8.34 -7.91
N LEU A 219 3.03 -7.29 -7.10
CA LEU A 219 2.48 -5.96 -7.36
C LEU A 219 3.08 -5.35 -8.64
N LEU A 220 4.38 -5.53 -8.86
CA LEU A 220 5.06 -5.09 -10.07
C LEU A 220 4.51 -5.80 -11.32
N HIS A 221 4.30 -7.12 -11.25
CA HIS A 221 3.68 -7.92 -12.31
C HIS A 221 2.33 -7.33 -12.73
N TYR A 222 1.40 -7.12 -11.79
CA TYR A 222 0.09 -6.54 -12.12
C TYR A 222 0.18 -5.10 -12.66
N THR A 223 1.14 -4.32 -12.18
CA THR A 223 1.32 -2.94 -12.67
C THR A 223 1.87 -2.94 -14.10
N ALA A 224 2.80 -3.85 -14.42
CA ALA A 224 3.32 -4.02 -15.76
C ALA A 224 2.24 -4.53 -16.74
N MET A 225 1.40 -5.48 -16.32
CA MET A 225 0.25 -5.94 -17.10
C MET A 225 -0.73 -4.80 -17.42
N ALA A 226 -0.99 -3.91 -16.46
CA ALA A 226 -1.87 -2.77 -16.68
C ALA A 226 -1.28 -1.75 -17.68
N ALA A 227 0.05 -1.60 -17.71
CA ALA A 227 0.72 -0.68 -18.62
C ALA A 227 0.95 -1.26 -20.04
N GLN A 228 1.10 -2.58 -20.16
CA GLN A 228 1.48 -3.27 -21.40
C GLN A 228 0.61 -2.92 -22.63
N PRO A 229 -0.74 -2.78 -22.53
CA PRO A 229 -1.59 -2.45 -23.67
C PRO A 229 -1.42 -1.02 -24.21
N HIS A 230 -0.71 -0.14 -23.49
CA HIS A 230 -0.67 1.29 -23.75
C HIS A 230 0.59 1.79 -24.47
N GLY A 231 1.38 0.89 -25.04
CA GLY A 231 2.55 1.23 -25.85
C GLY A 231 2.69 0.31 -27.06
N PRO A 232 3.61 0.65 -27.99
CA PRO A 232 4.01 -0.27 -29.03
C PRO A 232 4.63 -1.54 -28.40
N GLU A 233 4.56 -2.62 -29.15
CA GLU A 233 5.20 -3.88 -28.82
C GLU A 233 6.72 -3.69 -28.68
N ASP A 234 7.28 -4.27 -27.64
CA ASP A 234 8.71 -4.18 -27.30
C ASP A 234 9.14 -5.52 -26.72
N PRO A 235 9.86 -6.32 -27.53
CA PRO A 235 10.25 -7.67 -27.14
C PRO A 235 11.02 -7.70 -25.82
N ALA A 236 11.90 -6.73 -25.56
CA ALA A 236 12.70 -6.70 -24.35
C ALA A 236 11.84 -6.43 -23.11
N PHE A 237 10.87 -5.51 -23.22
CA PHE A 237 9.90 -5.26 -22.16
C PHE A 237 8.99 -6.48 -21.93
N ASN A 238 8.49 -7.10 -23.00
CA ASN A 238 7.63 -8.26 -22.93
C ASN A 238 8.32 -9.46 -22.25
N THR A 239 9.60 -9.71 -22.54
CA THR A 239 10.39 -10.75 -21.85
C THR A 239 10.46 -10.53 -20.34
N LEU A 240 10.63 -9.27 -19.88
CA LEU A 240 10.64 -8.98 -18.45
C LEU A 240 9.25 -9.13 -17.81
N CYS A 241 8.18 -8.78 -18.55
CA CYS A 241 6.80 -9.03 -18.11
C CYS A 241 6.52 -10.53 -17.98
N GLU A 242 7.04 -11.35 -18.89
CA GLU A 242 6.96 -12.82 -18.83
C GLU A 242 7.76 -13.36 -17.64
N GLN A 243 8.96 -12.85 -17.38
CA GLN A 243 9.75 -13.21 -16.20
C GLN A 243 8.98 -12.90 -14.90
N LEU A 244 8.36 -11.72 -14.80
CA LEU A 244 7.52 -11.34 -13.66
C LEU A 244 6.28 -12.23 -13.53
N SER A 245 5.67 -12.61 -14.65
CA SER A 245 4.57 -13.57 -14.66
C SER A 245 5.00 -14.92 -14.11
N THR A 246 6.17 -15.43 -14.49
CA THR A 246 6.73 -16.67 -13.96
C THR A 246 6.96 -16.57 -12.45
N LEU A 247 7.64 -15.53 -11.96
CA LEU A 247 7.90 -15.33 -10.53
C LEU A 247 6.59 -15.18 -9.72
N HIS A 248 5.62 -14.45 -10.26
CA HIS A 248 4.31 -14.34 -9.64
C HIS A 248 3.57 -15.69 -9.60
N ASN A 249 3.63 -16.46 -10.68
CA ASN A 249 3.04 -17.79 -10.74
C ASN A 249 3.70 -18.73 -9.73
N GLU A 250 5.02 -18.76 -9.63
CA GLU A 250 5.74 -19.55 -8.62
C GLU A 250 5.25 -19.23 -7.20
N ARG A 251 5.13 -17.93 -6.88
CA ARG A 251 4.60 -17.47 -5.59
C ARG A 251 3.17 -17.92 -5.33
N VAL A 252 2.28 -17.77 -6.32
CA VAL A 252 0.89 -18.24 -6.22
C VAL A 252 0.88 -19.74 -5.92
N MET A 253 1.63 -20.52 -6.71
CA MET A 253 1.68 -21.97 -6.56
C MET A 253 2.32 -22.43 -5.24
N ALA A 254 3.20 -21.63 -4.63
CA ALA A 254 3.75 -21.88 -3.30
C ALA A 254 2.74 -21.63 -2.15
N GLY A 255 1.61 -20.97 -2.42
CA GLY A 255 0.58 -20.69 -1.42
C GLY A 255 0.02 -21.95 -0.76
N ALA A 256 -0.11 -21.92 0.58
CA ALA A 256 -0.46 -23.10 1.36
C ALA A 256 -1.79 -23.77 0.96
N ALA A 257 -2.80 -22.98 0.58
CA ALA A 257 -4.07 -23.51 0.10
C ALA A 257 -3.95 -24.18 -1.28
N ILE A 258 -3.08 -23.70 -2.17
CA ILE A 258 -2.80 -24.37 -3.45
C ILE A 258 -2.02 -25.67 -3.20
N GLN A 259 -1.03 -25.64 -2.31
CA GLN A 259 -0.30 -26.84 -1.88
C GLN A 259 -1.24 -27.89 -1.28
N LEU A 260 -2.24 -27.47 -0.49
CA LEU A 260 -3.29 -28.35 0.02
C LEU A 260 -4.11 -28.98 -1.12
N VAL A 261 -4.62 -28.17 -2.05
CA VAL A 261 -5.37 -28.65 -3.22
C VAL A 261 -4.56 -29.69 -4.00
N GLN A 262 -3.29 -29.41 -4.27
CA GLN A 262 -2.39 -30.31 -5.00
C GLN A 262 -2.13 -31.60 -4.24
N ARG A 263 -1.83 -31.52 -2.94
CA ARG A 263 -1.57 -32.68 -2.08
C ARG A 263 -2.78 -33.60 -1.97
N GLN A 264 -3.98 -33.04 -1.97
CA GLN A 264 -5.24 -33.78 -1.92
C GLN A 264 -5.74 -34.22 -3.30
N ALA A 265 -5.02 -33.87 -4.37
CA ALA A 265 -5.43 -34.10 -5.77
C ALA A 265 -6.86 -33.59 -6.07
N TRP A 266 -7.23 -32.45 -5.50
CA TRP A 266 -8.54 -31.84 -5.75
C TRP A 266 -8.59 -31.16 -7.12
N THR A 267 -9.79 -31.12 -7.70
CA THR A 267 -10.01 -30.57 -9.03
C THR A 267 -10.51 -29.14 -8.88
N VAL A 268 -9.77 -28.19 -9.44
CA VAL A 268 -10.11 -26.77 -9.41
C VAL A 268 -10.15 -26.24 -10.83
N GLU A 269 -11.29 -25.68 -11.25
CA GLU A 269 -11.49 -25.19 -12.64
C GLU A 269 -10.45 -24.12 -13.02
N ASN A 270 -10.21 -23.17 -12.12
CA ASN A 270 -9.13 -22.19 -12.25
C ASN A 270 -8.34 -22.12 -10.94
N ILE A 271 -7.15 -22.75 -10.91
CA ILE A 271 -6.30 -22.81 -9.71
C ILE A 271 -5.85 -21.43 -9.21
N ARG A 272 -5.92 -20.39 -10.06
CA ARG A 272 -5.47 -19.03 -9.77
C ARG A 272 -6.58 -18.09 -9.30
N ASP A 273 -7.85 -18.42 -9.51
CA ASP A 273 -8.99 -17.58 -9.14
C ASP A 273 -10.07 -18.41 -8.45
N TRP A 274 -9.89 -18.60 -7.14
CA TRP A 274 -10.89 -19.24 -6.31
C TRP A 274 -10.79 -18.82 -4.84
N ASN A 275 -11.91 -18.95 -4.16
CA ASN A 275 -12.03 -18.82 -2.72
C ASN A 275 -13.00 -19.87 -2.24
N ALA A 276 -12.65 -20.57 -1.18
CA ALA A 276 -13.49 -21.57 -0.54
C ALA A 276 -13.58 -21.34 0.98
N ARG A 277 -14.69 -21.79 1.56
CA ARG A 277 -14.93 -21.70 2.99
C ARG A 277 -15.59 -22.97 3.50
N ILE A 278 -15.06 -23.52 4.57
CA ILE A 278 -15.69 -24.54 5.41
C ILE A 278 -16.19 -23.84 6.66
N THR A 279 -17.39 -24.17 7.13
CA THR A 279 -17.89 -23.70 8.42
C THR A 279 -18.57 -24.84 9.18
N LEU A 280 -18.08 -25.10 10.39
CA LEU A 280 -18.66 -26.11 11.29
C LEU A 280 -19.25 -25.41 12.51
N TYR A 281 -20.33 -25.97 13.01
CA TYR A 281 -21.06 -25.48 14.17
C TYR A 281 -21.14 -26.58 15.23
N GLN A 282 -21.41 -26.16 16.46
CA GLN A 282 -21.77 -27.05 17.56
C GLN A 282 -22.91 -27.99 17.14
N ASP A 283 -22.70 -29.29 17.30
CA ASP A 283 -23.62 -30.37 16.95
C ASP A 283 -24.10 -30.37 15.49
N GLY A 284 -23.39 -29.64 14.61
CA GLY A 284 -23.74 -29.49 13.20
C GLY A 284 -24.92 -28.55 12.94
N GLU A 285 -25.39 -27.79 13.94
CA GLU A 285 -26.53 -26.88 13.80
C GLU A 285 -26.11 -25.42 13.96
N TYR A 286 -26.58 -24.56 13.05
CA TYR A 286 -26.36 -23.13 13.15
C TYR A 286 -27.09 -22.56 14.38
N SER A 287 -26.38 -21.80 15.19
CA SER A 287 -26.94 -21.00 16.28
C SER A 287 -26.58 -19.53 16.08
N SER A 288 -27.57 -18.65 16.24
CA SER A 288 -27.36 -17.19 16.25
C SER A 288 -26.98 -16.65 17.62
N GLN A 289 -26.89 -17.50 18.65
CA GLN A 289 -26.52 -17.08 19.99
C GLN A 289 -25.02 -16.78 20.07
N ASN A 290 -24.66 -15.66 20.71
CA ASN A 290 -23.26 -15.32 20.95
C ASN A 290 -22.57 -16.38 21.81
N GLY A 291 -21.29 -16.63 21.52
CA GLY A 291 -20.47 -17.62 22.23
C GLY A 291 -20.73 -19.07 21.83
N HIS A 292 -21.67 -19.35 20.91
CA HIS A 292 -21.85 -20.71 20.42
C HIS A 292 -20.63 -21.18 19.63
N PRO A 293 -20.14 -22.41 19.88
CA PRO A 293 -18.97 -22.92 19.19
C PRO A 293 -19.15 -22.94 17.67
N ARG A 294 -18.21 -22.29 16.99
CA ARG A 294 -18.17 -22.22 15.52
C ARG A 294 -16.74 -22.09 15.05
N VAL A 295 -16.37 -22.87 14.03
CA VAL A 295 -15.11 -22.72 13.31
C VAL A 295 -15.37 -22.41 11.84
N SER A 296 -14.59 -21.49 11.28
CA SER A 296 -14.51 -21.26 9.84
C SER A 296 -13.07 -21.43 9.36
N LEU A 297 -12.86 -22.24 8.33
CA LEU A 297 -11.63 -22.28 7.55
C LEU A 297 -11.92 -21.64 6.19
N THR A 298 -11.20 -20.57 5.87
CA THR A 298 -11.19 -19.94 4.54
C THR A 298 -9.91 -20.33 3.81
N LEU A 299 -10.02 -20.61 2.52
CA LEU A 299 -8.94 -21.00 1.62
C LEU A 299 -9.04 -20.16 0.34
N SER A 300 -7.91 -19.74 -0.22
CA SER A 300 -7.89 -18.95 -1.46
C SER A 300 -6.62 -19.16 -2.26
N SER A 301 -6.71 -18.95 -3.57
CA SER A 301 -5.54 -18.87 -4.46
C SER A 301 -4.63 -17.66 -4.20
N TRP A 302 -5.09 -16.65 -3.45
CA TRP A 302 -4.31 -15.44 -3.19
C TRP A 302 -3.17 -15.71 -2.21
N PRO A 303 -1.90 -15.46 -2.55
CA PRO A 303 -0.77 -15.80 -1.68
C PRO A 303 -0.77 -14.99 -0.37
N ASP A 304 -1.20 -13.72 -0.40
CA ASP A 304 -1.25 -12.84 0.78
C ASP A 304 -2.35 -13.21 1.78
N SER A 305 -3.35 -13.99 1.36
CA SER A 305 -4.49 -14.41 2.18
C SER A 305 -4.91 -15.84 1.83
N SER A 306 -3.91 -16.71 1.66
CA SER A 306 -4.12 -18.05 1.11
C SER A 306 -5.00 -18.90 2.00
N TRP A 307 -5.00 -18.65 3.31
CA TRP A 307 -5.92 -19.29 4.24
C TRP A 307 -6.10 -18.45 5.49
N SER A 308 -7.22 -18.69 6.20
CA SER A 308 -7.42 -18.22 7.55
C SER A 308 -8.36 -19.14 8.32
N ILE A 309 -8.19 -19.19 9.64
CA ILE A 309 -9.06 -19.90 10.57
C ILE A 309 -9.56 -18.93 11.61
N SER A 310 -10.86 -18.99 11.88
CA SER A 310 -11.50 -18.32 13.01
C SER A 310 -12.34 -19.33 13.77
N LEU A 311 -12.17 -19.37 15.08
CA LEU A 311 -12.96 -20.19 16.00
C LEU A 311 -13.41 -19.32 17.17
N SER A 312 -14.69 -19.41 17.50
CA SER A 312 -15.26 -18.83 18.71
C SER A 312 -15.85 -19.95 19.56
N ALA A 313 -15.62 -19.93 20.88
CA ALA A 313 -16.27 -20.83 21.84
C ALA A 313 -16.36 -20.15 23.22
N GLY A 314 -17.58 -19.89 23.69
CA GLY A 314 -17.81 -19.07 24.89
C GLY A 314 -17.25 -17.66 24.70
N ASP A 315 -16.43 -17.22 25.65
CA ASP A 315 -15.75 -15.92 25.62
C ASP A 315 -14.37 -15.96 24.94
N GLY A 316 -13.90 -17.15 24.54
CA GLY A 316 -12.59 -17.35 23.94
C GLY A 316 -12.61 -17.39 22.41
N SER A 317 -11.52 -16.95 21.81
CA SER A 317 -11.30 -16.96 20.37
C SER A 317 -10.00 -17.65 19.97
N TYR A 318 -9.98 -18.19 18.76
CA TYR A 318 -8.76 -18.57 18.07
C TYR A 318 -8.79 -17.99 16.66
N GLU A 319 -7.78 -17.21 16.31
CA GLU A 319 -7.63 -16.62 14.98
C GLU A 319 -6.22 -16.89 14.46
N ALA A 320 -6.14 -17.43 13.25
CA ALA A 320 -4.87 -17.67 12.57
C ALA A 320 -4.98 -17.29 11.08
N TYR A 321 -4.05 -16.49 10.60
CA TYR A 321 -3.73 -16.35 9.18
C TYR A 321 -2.19 -16.30 9.06
N GLY A 322 -1.61 -17.08 8.15
CA GLY A 322 -0.15 -17.27 8.10
C GLY A 322 0.38 -18.23 9.18
N ASP A 323 1.70 -18.29 9.37
CA ASP A 323 2.35 -19.35 10.17
C ASP A 323 2.32 -19.15 11.71
N GLY A 324 1.48 -18.24 12.21
CA GLY A 324 1.26 -18.04 13.65
C GLY A 324 -0.15 -17.58 13.98
N PRO A 325 -0.71 -17.95 15.15
CA PRO A 325 -2.00 -17.43 15.60
C PRO A 325 -1.90 -15.96 15.99
N ILE A 326 -2.87 -15.16 15.56
CA ILE A 326 -3.05 -13.76 15.99
C ILE A 326 -3.70 -13.73 17.38
N SER A 327 -4.62 -14.64 17.63
CA SER A 327 -5.27 -14.84 18.92
C SER A 327 -5.40 -16.33 19.21
N ASN A 328 -5.20 -16.71 20.46
CA ASN A 328 -5.38 -18.07 20.94
C ASN A 328 -5.75 -18.08 22.43
N ASP A 329 -6.90 -17.48 22.76
CA ASP A 329 -7.44 -17.45 24.13
C ASP A 329 -7.81 -18.87 24.63
N LEU A 330 -7.95 -19.81 23.70
CA LEU A 330 -8.39 -21.18 23.91
C LEU A 330 -7.23 -22.16 24.15
N GLU A 331 -5.98 -21.68 24.13
CA GLU A 331 -4.76 -22.48 24.32
C GLU A 331 -4.70 -23.72 23.40
N LEU A 332 -5.15 -23.57 22.16
CA LEU A 332 -5.22 -24.65 21.18
C LEU A 332 -3.87 -24.88 20.49
N PRO A 333 -3.58 -26.11 20.04
CA PRO A 333 -2.40 -26.36 19.22
C PRO A 333 -2.46 -25.53 17.93
N PRO A 334 -1.33 -24.94 17.49
CA PRO A 334 -1.33 -24.11 16.29
C PRO A 334 -1.52 -24.95 15.03
N ILE A 335 -2.30 -24.41 14.11
CA ILE A 335 -2.36 -24.85 12.72
C ILE A 335 -1.67 -23.80 11.85
N THR A 336 -0.84 -24.23 10.92
CA THR A 336 0.00 -23.42 10.04
C THR A 336 -0.22 -23.81 8.58
N GLY A 337 0.35 -23.04 7.64
CA GLY A 337 0.24 -23.38 6.21
C GLY A 337 0.77 -24.78 5.89
N ALA A 338 1.85 -25.19 6.58
CA ALA A 338 2.52 -26.48 6.36
C ALA A 338 1.70 -27.70 6.80
N ASN A 339 0.78 -27.54 7.76
CA ASN A 339 -0.02 -28.64 8.31
C ASN A 339 -1.53 -28.49 8.09
N LEU A 340 -1.99 -27.58 7.22
CA LEU A 340 -3.41 -27.41 6.86
C LEU A 340 -4.14 -28.71 6.52
N ALA A 341 -3.45 -29.69 5.92
CA ALA A 341 -4.01 -31.00 5.60
C ALA A 341 -4.51 -31.77 6.84
N GLN A 342 -4.05 -31.39 8.04
CA GLN A 342 -4.46 -31.98 9.33
C GLN A 342 -5.70 -31.30 9.92
N PHE A 343 -6.32 -30.31 9.23
CA PHE A 343 -7.47 -29.58 9.76
C PHE A 343 -8.59 -30.49 10.32
N PRO A 344 -9.06 -31.57 9.66
CA PRO A 344 -10.06 -32.47 10.25
C PRO A 344 -9.60 -33.14 11.56
N GLN A 345 -8.30 -33.47 11.67
CA GLN A 345 -7.73 -34.01 12.91
C GLN A 345 -7.62 -32.94 13.99
N TRP A 346 -7.24 -31.72 13.62
CA TRP A 346 -7.20 -30.57 14.51
C TRP A 346 -8.59 -30.29 15.10
N ILE A 347 -9.66 -30.35 14.31
CA ILE A 347 -11.04 -30.25 14.82
C ILE A 347 -11.35 -31.32 15.88
N ARG A 348 -10.90 -32.56 15.69
CA ARG A 348 -11.09 -33.62 16.70
C ARG A 348 -10.35 -33.30 18.00
N GLN A 349 -9.16 -32.71 17.92
CA GLN A 349 -8.40 -32.26 19.09
C GLN A 349 -9.10 -31.10 19.81
N VAL A 350 -9.59 -30.11 19.06
CA VAL A 350 -10.37 -28.99 19.59
C VAL A 350 -11.62 -29.49 20.32
N ASN A 351 -12.39 -30.40 19.71
CA ASN A 351 -13.57 -31.00 20.33
C ASN A 351 -13.23 -31.69 21.66
N ALA A 352 -12.14 -32.47 21.68
CA ALA A 352 -11.69 -33.17 22.89
C ALA A 352 -11.21 -32.22 23.99
N GLN A 353 -10.45 -31.18 23.63
CA GLN A 353 -9.87 -30.23 24.59
C GLN A 353 -10.92 -29.30 25.21
N LEU A 354 -11.86 -28.81 24.39
CA LEU A 354 -12.87 -27.84 24.85
C LEU A 354 -14.18 -28.51 25.30
N GLY A 355 -14.33 -29.83 25.13
CA GLY A 355 -15.57 -30.54 25.45
C GLY A 355 -16.75 -30.12 24.57
N ILE A 356 -16.48 -29.73 23.32
CA ILE A 356 -17.46 -29.28 22.33
C ILE A 356 -17.60 -30.30 21.19
N ASN A 357 -18.54 -30.06 20.28
CA ASN A 357 -18.78 -30.94 19.14
C ASN A 357 -18.93 -30.14 17.84
N LEU A 358 -17.83 -29.61 17.32
CA LEU A 358 -17.80 -29.03 15.98
C LEU A 358 -17.88 -30.16 14.96
N ALA A 359 -19.00 -30.26 14.26
CA ALA A 359 -19.28 -31.35 13.33
C ALA A 359 -19.96 -30.85 12.05
N PRO A 360 -19.85 -31.58 10.93
CA PRO A 360 -20.61 -31.27 9.73
C PRO A 360 -22.07 -31.66 9.92
N GLY A 361 -22.98 -30.70 9.79
CA GLY A 361 -24.43 -30.92 9.85
C GLY A 361 -24.98 -31.75 8.67
N LYS A 362 -26.31 -31.88 8.61
CA LYS A 362 -27.01 -32.58 7.52
C LYS A 362 -26.86 -31.88 6.15
N GLY A 363 -26.67 -30.56 6.15
CA GLY A 363 -26.43 -29.77 4.95
C GLY A 363 -24.95 -29.68 4.58
N VAL A 364 -24.66 -29.16 3.38
CA VAL A 364 -23.28 -28.90 2.93
C VAL A 364 -22.64 -27.82 3.80
N VAL A 365 -21.44 -28.09 4.32
CA VAL A 365 -20.70 -27.17 5.19
C VAL A 365 -19.57 -26.42 4.49
N ALA A 366 -19.26 -26.82 3.25
CA ALA A 366 -18.26 -26.20 2.42
C ALA A 366 -18.85 -25.44 1.23
N SER A 367 -18.22 -24.34 0.86
CA SER A 367 -18.60 -23.49 -0.27
C SER A 367 -17.35 -23.09 -1.02
N ALA A 368 -17.47 -22.87 -2.33
CA ALA A 368 -16.39 -22.32 -3.14
C ALA A 368 -16.95 -21.43 -4.25
N HIS A 369 -16.39 -20.24 -4.40
CA HIS A 369 -16.80 -19.26 -5.39
C HIS A 369 -16.59 -19.82 -6.79
N LYS A 370 -17.67 -19.88 -7.58
CA LYS A 370 -17.69 -20.40 -8.96
C LYS A 370 -17.07 -21.78 -9.16
N ASN A 371 -16.87 -22.57 -8.11
CA ASN A 371 -16.23 -23.89 -8.20
C ASN A 371 -16.97 -24.93 -7.35
N ARG A 372 -18.08 -25.46 -7.88
CA ARG A 372 -18.92 -26.43 -7.17
C ARG A 372 -18.21 -27.76 -6.91
N VAL A 373 -17.26 -28.14 -7.76
CA VAL A 373 -16.49 -29.40 -7.62
C VAL A 373 -15.63 -29.33 -6.37
N LEU A 374 -14.87 -28.25 -6.21
CA LEU A 374 -14.05 -28.03 -5.02
C LEU A 374 -14.90 -27.98 -3.73
N ALA A 375 -16.06 -27.32 -3.76
CA ALA A 375 -16.96 -27.29 -2.60
C ALA A 375 -17.37 -28.70 -2.14
N LYS A 376 -17.69 -29.61 -3.07
CA LYS A 376 -18.03 -31.00 -2.75
C LYS A 376 -16.82 -31.79 -2.22
N GLN A 377 -15.65 -31.58 -2.80
CA GLN A 377 -14.41 -32.24 -2.34
C GLN A 377 -14.05 -31.81 -0.91
N LEU A 378 -14.20 -30.53 -0.59
CA LEU A 378 -14.00 -29.99 0.76
C LEU A 378 -15.02 -30.52 1.78
N ASP A 379 -16.31 -30.59 1.40
CA ASP A 379 -17.35 -31.15 2.27
C ASP A 379 -17.07 -32.62 2.59
N SER A 380 -16.68 -33.42 1.58
CA SER A 380 -16.26 -34.81 1.78
C SER A 380 -15.05 -34.93 2.69
N TRP A 381 -14.04 -34.09 2.48
CA TRP A 381 -12.80 -34.12 3.25
C TRP A 381 -13.01 -33.89 4.76
N VAL A 382 -13.94 -33.00 5.12
CA VAL A 382 -14.22 -32.70 6.53
C VAL A 382 -15.11 -33.76 7.18
N ARG A 383 -15.94 -34.45 6.39
CA ARG A 383 -16.78 -35.56 6.88
C ARG A 383 -15.99 -36.85 7.14
N GLY A 384 -14.87 -37.04 6.45
CA GLY A 384 -14.04 -38.25 6.53
C GLY A 384 -14.42 -39.23 5.44
#